data_AF-Q866P9-F1
#
_entry.id   AF-Q866P9-F1
#
_cell.length_a   1.000
_cell.length_b   1.000
_cell.length_c   1.000
_cell.angle_alpha   90.00
_cell.angle_beta   90.00
_cell.angle_gamma   90.00
#
_symmetry.space_group_name_H-M   'P 1'
#
loop_
_entity.id
_entity.type
_entity.pdbx_description
1 polymer ?
#
loop_
_entity_poly.entity_id
_entity_poly.type
_entity_poly.pdbx_seq_one_letter_code
_entity_poly.pdbx_strand_id
1 'polypeptide(L)'
;GEVEWTGQWNDNCPNWNTVDPEVRETLTRQHEDGEFWMSFNDFLRHYSRLEICNLTPDTLTSDTYKKWKLTKMDGNWRRGSTAGGCRNYPNTFWMNPQYLIKLEEEDEDQEDGESGCTFLVGLIQ
;
A
#
# COMPACT_ATOMS: atom_id res chain seq x y z
N GLY A 1 -7.53 19.10 11.31
CA GLY A 1 -7.67 18.20 12.46
C GLY A 1 -7.69 19.05 13.70
N GLU A 2 -8.44 18.65 14.72
CA GLU A 2 -8.63 19.48 15.94
C GLU A 2 -8.01 18.85 17.19
N VAL A 3 -7.48 17.63 17.09
CA VAL A 3 -6.88 16.90 18.22
C VAL A 3 -5.58 16.24 17.76
N GLU A 4 -4.50 16.56 18.46
CA GLU A 4 -3.15 16.10 18.16
C GLU A 4 -2.61 15.13 19.23
N TRP A 5 -1.51 14.46 18.87
CA TRP A 5 -0.79 13.55 19.74
C TRP A 5 -0.24 14.28 20.97
N THR A 6 -0.46 13.74 22.17
CA THR A 6 0.01 14.33 23.45
C THR A 6 1.22 13.61 24.06
N GLY A 7 1.74 12.59 23.40
CA GLY A 7 2.93 11.85 23.85
C GLY A 7 4.24 12.55 23.49
N GLN A 8 5.34 11.78 23.49
CA GLN A 8 6.65 12.34 23.11
C GLN A 8 6.63 12.87 21.68
N TRP A 9 7.37 13.95 21.44
CA TRP A 9 7.49 14.66 20.16
C TRP A 9 6.26 15.46 19.69
N ASN A 10 5.25 15.62 20.54
CA ASN A 10 4.22 16.64 20.30
C ASN A 10 4.82 18.05 20.14
N ASP A 11 4.04 18.97 19.59
CA ASP A 11 4.47 20.34 19.25
C ASP A 11 5.05 21.15 20.41
N ASN A 12 4.61 20.85 21.64
CA ASN A 12 5.05 21.51 22.87
C ASN A 12 6.08 20.68 23.65
N CYS A 13 6.57 19.58 23.09
CA CYS A 13 7.45 18.65 23.78
C CYS A 13 8.85 19.27 24.00
N PRO A 14 9.39 19.28 25.23
CA PRO A 14 10.73 19.80 25.51
C PRO A 14 11.85 19.05 24.77
N ASN A 15 11.58 17.83 24.29
CA ASN A 15 12.54 17.03 23.52
C ASN A 15 13.02 17.78 22.26
N TRP A 16 12.19 18.66 21.68
CA TRP A 16 12.58 19.52 20.57
C TRP A 16 13.72 20.48 20.90
N ASN A 17 13.98 20.79 22.17
CA ASN A 17 15.13 21.62 22.58
C ASN A 17 16.47 20.88 22.47
N THR A 18 16.44 19.55 22.30
CA THR A 18 17.64 18.73 22.08
C THR A 18 18.00 18.58 20.60
N VAL A 19 17.10 19.01 19.70
CA VAL A 19 17.29 19.02 18.26
C VAL A 19 17.92 20.35 17.85
N ASP A 20 18.77 20.32 16.81
CA ASP A 20 19.35 21.52 16.24
C ASP A 20 18.24 22.53 15.84
N PRO A 21 18.39 23.84 16.16
CA PRO A 21 17.35 24.83 15.86
C PRO A 21 16.94 24.92 14.40
N GLU A 22 17.87 24.75 13.46
CA GLU A 22 17.59 24.81 12.01
C GLU A 22 16.77 23.60 11.55
N VAL A 23 17.11 22.42 12.07
CA VAL A 23 16.37 21.18 11.83
C VAL A 23 14.98 21.24 12.46
N ARG A 24 14.86 21.80 13.67
CA ARG A 24 13.58 21.97 14.37
C ARG A 24 12.63 22.86 13.57
N GLU A 25 13.09 24.02 13.09
CA GLU A 25 12.24 24.96 12.32
C GLU A 25 11.79 24.36 10.98
N THR A 26 12.59 23.45 10.42
CA THR A 26 12.26 22.73 9.18
C THR A 26 11.25 21.61 9.41
N LEU A 27 11.36 20.87 10.52
CA LEU A 27 10.56 19.66 10.76
C LEU A 27 9.26 19.91 11.53
N THR A 28 9.26 20.80 12.52
CA THR A 28 8.08 21.05 13.37
C THR A 28 7.67 22.50 13.33
N ARG A 29 6.36 22.72 13.24
CA ARG A 29 5.72 24.02 13.41
C ARG A 29 4.56 23.85 14.36
N GLN A 30 4.45 24.76 15.32
CA GLN A 30 3.37 24.70 16.31
C GLN A 30 2.08 25.22 15.69
N HIS A 31 1.22 24.32 15.22
CA HIS A 31 -0.06 24.65 14.59
C HIS A 31 -1.14 23.68 15.08
N GLU A 32 -2.33 24.18 15.41
CA GLU A 32 -3.49 23.33 15.67
C GLU A 32 -4.15 22.93 14.35
N ASP A 33 -3.52 22.02 13.61
CA ASP A 33 -4.01 21.56 12.31
C ASP A 33 -4.19 20.03 12.23
N GLY A 34 -3.79 19.31 13.28
CA GLY A 34 -3.83 17.85 13.34
C GLY A 34 -2.57 17.17 12.81
N GLU A 35 -1.54 17.91 12.40
CA GLU A 35 -0.20 17.40 12.15
C GLU A 35 0.57 17.24 13.47
N PHE A 36 1.35 16.17 13.60
CA PHE A 36 2.19 15.97 14.78
C PHE A 36 3.33 15.00 14.49
N TRP A 37 4.36 15.06 15.31
CA TRP A 37 5.41 14.05 15.35
C TRP A 37 5.22 13.10 16.52
N MET A 38 5.61 11.84 16.33
CA MET A 38 5.72 10.85 17.38
C MET A 38 6.93 9.96 17.11
N SER A 39 7.38 9.23 18.13
CA SER A 39 8.44 8.25 17.91
C SER A 39 7.94 7.10 17.01
N PHE A 40 8.81 6.51 16.20
CA PHE A 40 8.44 5.34 15.40
C PHE A 40 7.97 4.15 16.28
N ASN A 41 8.52 4.02 17.49
CA ASN A 41 8.05 3.02 18.45
C ASN A 41 6.61 3.29 18.92
N ASP A 42 6.23 4.55 19.11
CA ASP A 42 4.85 4.91 19.42
C ASP A 42 3.94 4.67 18.21
N PHE A 43 4.41 4.97 17.00
CA PHE A 43 3.67 4.65 15.77
C PHE A 43 3.34 3.16 15.68
N LEU A 44 4.35 2.28 15.86
CA LEU A 44 4.15 0.83 15.86
C LEU A 44 3.20 0.32 16.96
N ARG A 45 3.08 1.04 18.08
CA ARG A 45 2.19 0.69 19.21
C ARG A 45 0.77 1.16 19.03
N HIS A 46 0.57 2.32 18.38
CA HIS A 46 -0.74 2.98 18.29
C HIS A 46 -1.43 2.76 16.94
N TYR A 47 -0.67 2.54 15.87
CA TYR A 47 -1.21 2.28 14.53
C TYR A 47 -1.16 0.80 14.19
N SER A 48 -2.26 0.29 13.64
CA SER A 48 -2.39 -1.10 13.22
C SER A 48 -2.27 -1.30 11.71
N ARG A 49 -2.30 -0.21 10.93
CA ARG A 49 -2.32 -0.26 9.46
C ARG A 49 -1.66 0.98 8.88
N LEU A 50 -0.79 0.75 7.90
CA LEU A 50 -0.17 1.76 7.05
C LEU A 50 -0.63 1.52 5.61
N GLU A 51 -1.19 2.55 4.98
CA GLU A 51 -1.57 2.51 3.56
C GLU A 51 -0.59 3.40 2.79
N ILE A 52 0.03 2.83 1.76
CA ILE A 52 0.90 3.57 0.83
C ILE A 52 0.42 3.31 -0.58
N CYS A 53 0.17 4.39 -1.32
CA CYS A 53 -0.25 4.34 -2.72
C CYS A 53 0.94 4.74 -3.61
N ASN A 54 1.60 3.75 -4.21
CA ASN A 54 2.69 3.99 -5.15
C ASN A 54 2.16 4.46 -6.51
N LEU A 55 2.96 5.27 -7.21
CA LEU A 55 2.67 5.69 -8.59
C LEU A 55 3.02 4.61 -9.63
N THR A 56 3.93 3.71 -9.27
CA THR A 56 4.30 2.55 -10.07
C THR A 56 3.91 1.26 -9.34
N PRO A 57 3.70 0.15 -10.06
CA PRO A 57 3.46 -1.15 -9.43
C PRO A 57 4.69 -1.75 -8.75
N ASP A 58 5.84 -1.07 -8.78
CA ASP A 58 7.05 -1.48 -8.07
C ASP A 58 6.80 -1.52 -6.56
N THR A 59 7.48 -2.45 -5.89
CA THR A 59 7.50 -2.51 -4.44
C THR A 59 8.41 -1.41 -3.90
N LEU A 60 8.07 -0.82 -2.74
CA LEU A 60 8.92 0.19 -2.09
C LEU A 60 10.30 -0.34 -1.67
N THR A 61 10.47 -1.66 -1.69
CA THR A 61 11.69 -2.37 -1.29
C THR A 61 12.62 -2.67 -2.47
N SER A 62 12.20 -2.43 -3.71
CA SER A 62 13.08 -2.59 -4.87
C SER A 62 13.92 -1.33 -5.06
N ASP A 63 15.23 -1.52 -5.20
CA ASP A 63 16.19 -0.44 -5.49
C ASP A 63 16.19 -0.04 -6.98
N THR A 64 15.39 -0.73 -7.81
CA THR A 64 15.34 -0.57 -9.26
C THR A 64 13.91 -0.44 -9.77
N TYR A 65 13.71 0.36 -10.81
CA TYR A 65 12.41 0.47 -11.49
C TYR A 65 12.24 -0.66 -12.50
N LYS A 66 11.17 -1.44 -12.38
CA LYS A 66 10.80 -2.45 -13.38
C LYS A 66 9.89 -1.85 -14.45
N LYS A 67 9.88 -2.47 -15.64
CA LYS A 67 8.95 -2.11 -16.71
C LYS A 67 7.65 -2.88 -16.53
N TRP A 68 6.54 -2.15 -16.41
CA TRP A 68 5.21 -2.74 -16.20
C TRP A 68 4.36 -2.68 -17.47
N LYS A 69 3.75 -3.83 -17.83
CA LYS A 69 2.71 -3.91 -18.85
C LYS A 69 1.34 -4.02 -18.18
N LEU A 70 0.55 -2.95 -18.25
CA LEU A 70 -0.81 -2.93 -17.71
C LEU A 70 -1.81 -3.51 -18.72
N THR A 71 -2.55 -4.54 -18.31
CA THR A 71 -3.72 -5.05 -19.04
C THR A 71 -4.95 -4.86 -18.17
N LYS A 72 -5.98 -4.19 -18.69
CA LYS A 72 -7.26 -3.98 -17.99
C LYS A 72 -8.32 -4.88 -18.61
N MET A 73 -9.15 -5.48 -17.77
CA MET A 73 -10.26 -6.33 -18.18
C MET A 73 -11.48 -5.96 -17.35
N ASP A 74 -12.62 -5.80 -18.01
CA ASP A 74 -13.88 -5.48 -17.37
C ASP A 74 -14.75 -6.74 -17.21
N GLY A 75 -15.63 -6.74 -16.21
CA GLY A 75 -16.47 -7.88 -15.86
C GLY A 75 -17.77 -7.47 -15.19
N ASN A 76 -18.73 -8.39 -15.14
CA ASN A 76 -20.00 -8.18 -14.45
C ASN A 76 -20.50 -9.47 -13.81
N TRP A 77 -20.95 -9.38 -12.56
CA TRP A 77 -21.70 -10.44 -11.88
C TRP A 77 -23.20 -10.14 -11.90
N ARG A 78 -23.93 -10.88 -12.72
CA ARG A 78 -25.39 -10.78 -12.84
C ARG A 78 -26.06 -12.02 -12.24
N ARG A 79 -27.04 -11.79 -11.37
CA ARG A 79 -27.82 -12.85 -10.74
C ARG A 79 -28.49 -13.75 -11.79
N GLY A 80 -28.36 -15.07 -11.62
CA GLY A 80 -28.92 -16.06 -12.53
C GLY A 80 -28.10 -16.33 -13.79
N SER A 81 -26.96 -15.65 -13.96
CA SER A 81 -26.00 -15.95 -15.03
C SER A 81 -24.57 -16.03 -14.49
N THR A 82 -23.89 -14.89 -14.30
CA THR A 82 -22.45 -14.83 -14.02
C THR A 82 -22.10 -14.71 -12.54
N ALA A 83 -23.08 -14.46 -11.66
CA ALA A 83 -22.87 -14.39 -10.21
C ALA A 83 -22.69 -15.78 -9.58
N GLY A 84 -21.56 -16.43 -9.86
CA GLY A 84 -21.27 -17.82 -9.47
C GLY A 84 -20.87 -18.03 -8.00
N GLY A 85 -20.55 -16.96 -7.29
CA GLY A 85 -20.06 -17.02 -5.90
C GLY A 85 -18.58 -17.42 -5.81
N CYS A 86 -18.07 -17.62 -4.59
CA CYS A 86 -16.68 -18.07 -4.36
C CYS A 86 -16.54 -19.60 -4.54
N ARG A 87 -15.31 -20.11 -4.39
CA ARG A 87 -14.99 -21.54 -4.61
C ARG A 87 -15.80 -22.51 -3.74
N ASN A 88 -16.37 -22.02 -2.62
CA ASN A 88 -17.26 -22.76 -1.72
C ASN A 88 -18.60 -23.13 -2.35
N TYR A 89 -18.95 -22.57 -3.52
CA TYR A 89 -20.17 -22.85 -4.27
C TYR A 89 -19.85 -23.60 -5.58
N PRO A 90 -19.45 -24.89 -5.53
CA PRO A 90 -18.93 -25.60 -6.70
C PRO A 90 -19.93 -25.71 -7.87
N ASN A 91 -21.24 -25.73 -7.57
CA ASN A 91 -22.29 -25.84 -8.57
C ASN A 91 -22.42 -24.59 -9.46
N THR A 92 -21.97 -23.43 -8.98
CA THR A 92 -22.15 -22.13 -9.64
C THR A 92 -20.82 -21.41 -9.88
N PHE A 93 -19.74 -21.75 -9.17
CA PHE A 93 -18.44 -21.07 -9.25
C PHE A 93 -17.89 -20.97 -10.68
N TRP A 94 -18.06 -22.02 -11.48
CA TRP A 94 -17.59 -22.07 -12.87
C TRP A 94 -18.29 -21.07 -13.80
N MET A 95 -19.43 -20.51 -13.37
CA MET A 95 -20.21 -19.53 -14.15
C MET A 95 -19.65 -18.10 -14.05
N ASN A 96 -18.71 -17.84 -13.13
CA ASN A 96 -18.06 -16.53 -13.06
C ASN A 96 -17.27 -16.23 -14.36
N PRO A 97 -17.06 -14.94 -14.71
CA PRO A 97 -16.15 -14.57 -15.78
C PRO A 97 -14.76 -15.17 -15.56
N GLN A 98 -14.15 -15.71 -16.62
CA GLN A 98 -12.83 -16.32 -16.59
C GLN A 98 -11.88 -15.52 -17.49
N TYR A 99 -10.67 -15.29 -17.03
CA TYR A 99 -9.67 -14.45 -17.70
C TYR A 99 -8.37 -15.22 -17.88
N LEU A 100 -7.78 -15.10 -19.06
CA LEU A 100 -6.48 -15.72 -19.38
C LEU A 100 -5.35 -14.75 -19.04
N ILE A 101 -4.38 -15.21 -18.27
CA ILE A 101 -3.11 -14.53 -18.05
C ILE A 101 -2.02 -15.39 -18.68
N LYS A 102 -1.31 -14.82 -19.65
CA LYS A 102 -0.20 -15.50 -20.33
C LYS A 102 1.11 -14.85 -19.89
N LEU A 103 1.99 -15.67 -19.32
CA LEU A 103 3.35 -15.30 -18.93
C LEU A 103 4.28 -15.86 -20.00
N GLU A 104 5.00 -15.00 -20.71
CA GLU A 104 5.84 -15.38 -21.86
C GLU A 104 7.33 -15.25 -21.56
N GLU A 105 7.75 -14.10 -21.04
CA GLU A 105 9.15 -13.77 -20.77
C GLU A 105 9.36 -13.73 -19.25
N GLU A 106 10.41 -14.39 -18.78
CA GLU A 106 10.88 -14.32 -17.39
C GLU A 106 11.50 -12.95 -17.11
N ASP A 107 11.42 -12.51 -15.85
CA ASP A 107 12.01 -11.26 -15.42
C ASP A 107 13.55 -11.33 -15.54
N GLU A 108 14.16 -10.27 -16.08
CA GLU A 108 15.62 -10.18 -16.23
C GLU A 108 16.35 -10.14 -14.88
N ASP A 109 15.65 -9.70 -13.82
CA ASP A 109 16.20 -9.42 -12.50
C ASP A 109 15.72 -10.46 -11.48
N GLN A 110 16.59 -11.38 -11.07
CA GLN A 110 16.33 -12.34 -9.98
C GLN A 110 16.55 -11.67 -8.62
N GLU A 111 15.61 -10.82 -8.17
CA GLU A 111 15.71 -10.11 -6.88
C GLU A 111 15.72 -11.06 -5.66
N ASP A 112 15.07 -12.22 -5.78
CA ASP A 112 14.89 -13.23 -4.72
C ASP A 112 15.61 -14.56 -5.02
N GLY A 113 16.33 -14.65 -6.13
CA GLY A 113 16.99 -15.87 -6.59
C GLY A 113 16.03 -16.90 -7.20
N GLU A 114 14.78 -16.52 -7.46
CA GLU A 114 13.82 -17.33 -8.22
C GLU A 114 13.75 -16.82 -9.67
N SER A 115 13.72 -17.74 -10.64
CA SER A 115 13.46 -17.39 -12.06
C SER A 115 11.96 -17.56 -12.33
N GLY A 116 11.33 -16.53 -12.88
CA GLY A 116 9.88 -16.47 -13.04
C GLY A 116 9.41 -15.15 -13.65
N CYS A 117 8.10 -14.95 -13.73
CA CYS A 117 7.48 -13.72 -14.23
C CYS A 117 6.67 -13.05 -13.11
N THR A 118 6.98 -11.81 -12.79
CA THR A 118 6.27 -11.03 -11.77
C THR A 118 5.04 -10.36 -12.37
N PHE A 119 3.88 -10.52 -11.73
CA PHE A 119 2.66 -9.80 -12.11
C PHE A 119 1.81 -9.44 -10.89
N LEU A 120 1.07 -8.34 -10.99
CA LEU A 120 0.10 -7.91 -9.97
C LEU A 120 -1.31 -7.98 -10.53
N VAL A 121 -2.25 -8.50 -9.73
CA VAL A 121 -3.69 -8.51 -10.05
C VAL A 121 -4.44 -7.70 -9.01
N GLY A 122 -5.04 -6.60 -9.45
CA GLY A 122 -6.00 -5.82 -8.67
C GLY A 122 -7.42 -6.08 -9.17
N LEU A 123 -8.27 -6.62 -8.30
CA LEU A 123 -9.71 -6.73 -8.56
C LEU A 123 -10.43 -5.59 -7.82
N ILE A 124 -11.02 -4.66 -8.57
CA ILE A 124 -11.78 -3.52 -8.04
C ILE A 124 -13.26 -3.65 -8.42
N GLN A 125 -14.17 -3.23 -7.52
CA GLN A 125 -15.63 -3.29 -7.69
C GLN A 125 -16.24 -1.90 -7.76
#